data_AF-A0A4P2Q7I0-F1
#
_entry.id   AF-A0A4P2Q7I0-F1
#
_cell.length_a   1.000
_cell.length_b   1.000
_cell.length_c   1.000
_cell.angle_alpha   90.00
_cell.angle_beta   90.00
_cell.angle_gamma   90.00
#
_symmetry.space_group_name_H-M   'P 1'
#
loop_
_entity.id
_entity.type
_entity.pdbx_description
1 polymer ?
#
loop_
_entity_poly.entity_id
_entity_poly.type
_entity_poly.pdbx_seq_one_letter_code
_entity_poly.pdbx_strand_id
1 'polypeptide(L)'
;MTMNETDEGTGVGEVRSVDESVLKDLESKYVDVACPVHGGPPTFELAPDGSVVERFCCETLLSIVRELQVAAGERPAPARDDDEEGAD
;
A
#
# COMPACT_ATOMS: atom_id res chain seq x y z
N MET A 1 26.88 31.50 21.58
CA MET A 1 26.81 30.13 22.10
C MET A 1 25.40 29.65 21.85
N THR A 2 25.29 28.58 21.06
CA THR A 2 24.17 27.65 20.92
C THR A 2 22.80 28.21 20.52
N MET A 3 22.59 28.34 19.21
CA MET A 3 21.26 28.24 18.60
C MET A 3 21.11 26.77 18.17
N ASN A 4 20.56 25.94 19.04
CA ASN A 4 20.14 24.58 18.73
C ASN A 4 18.63 24.60 18.52
N GLU A 5 18.20 24.85 17.30
CA GLU A 5 16.81 24.68 16.88
C GLU A 5 16.82 24.12 15.47
N THR A 6 16.78 22.79 15.35
CA THR A 6 15.86 22.13 14.42
C THR A 6 15.66 20.69 14.90
N ASP A 7 14.71 20.53 15.80
CA ASP A 7 13.97 19.28 15.91
C ASP A 7 13.09 19.22 14.66
N GLU A 8 13.57 18.58 13.60
CA GLU A 8 12.73 18.21 12.44
C GLU A 8 11.89 17.01 12.84
N GLY A 9 10.96 17.25 13.76
CA GLY A 9 9.76 16.45 13.86
C GLY A 9 8.91 16.70 12.63
N THR A 10 8.86 15.75 11.70
CA THR A 10 7.67 15.47 10.87
C THR A 10 7.75 14.03 10.35
N GLY A 11 7.59 13.08 11.28
CA GLY A 11 7.09 11.75 10.94
C GLY A 11 5.57 11.81 10.77
N VAL A 12 5.10 12.62 9.81
CA VAL A 12 3.68 12.70 9.41
C VAL A 12 3.67 12.44 7.93
N GLY A 13 2.93 11.39 7.57
CA GLY A 13 2.91 10.75 6.25
C GLY A 13 3.20 11.70 5.10
N GLU A 14 4.32 11.45 4.43
CA GLU A 14 4.48 11.88 3.06
C GLU A 14 3.37 11.16 2.29
N VAL A 15 2.26 11.86 2.08
CA VAL A 15 1.34 11.60 0.96
C VAL A 15 2.19 11.88 -0.27
N ARG A 16 3.09 10.95 -0.56
CA ARG A 16 3.82 10.89 -1.81
C ARG A 16 2.72 10.92 -2.85
N SER A 17 2.72 11.93 -3.70
CA SER A 17 2.14 11.80 -5.03
C SER A 17 2.39 10.36 -5.45
N VAL A 18 1.34 9.56 -5.60
CA VAL A 18 1.53 8.15 -5.91
C VAL A 18 2.05 8.16 -7.34
N ASP A 19 3.37 8.23 -7.45
CA ASP A 19 4.08 8.40 -8.70
C ASP A 19 4.22 7.03 -9.37
N GLU A 20 4.53 7.03 -10.67
CA GLU A 20 4.91 5.82 -11.41
C GLU A 20 6.03 5.02 -10.73
N SER A 21 6.83 5.67 -9.88
CA SER A 21 7.84 5.03 -9.03
C SER A 21 7.25 4.08 -7.99
N VAL A 22 6.09 4.39 -7.41
CA VAL A 22 5.38 3.53 -6.47
C VAL A 22 4.83 2.30 -7.18
N LEU A 23 4.28 2.49 -8.39
CA LEU A 23 3.85 1.38 -9.23
C LEU A 23 5.01 0.44 -9.56
N LYS A 24 6.16 0.98 -9.98
CA LYS A 24 7.36 0.18 -10.25
C LYS A 24 7.88 -0.56 -9.02
N ASP A 25 7.82 0.05 -7.85
CA ASP A 25 8.22 -0.59 -6.60
C ASP A 25 7.29 -1.76 -6.25
N LEU A 26 5.98 -1.56 -6.37
CA LEU A 26 4.97 -2.62 -6.18
C LEU A 26 5.13 -3.74 -7.22
N GLU A 27 5.23 -3.41 -8.49
CA GLU A 27 5.48 -4.40 -9.56
C GLU A 27 6.77 -5.18 -9.30
N SER A 28 7.84 -4.50 -8.89
CA SER A 28 9.11 -5.17 -8.57
C SER A 28 9.04 -6.03 -7.30
N LYS A 29 8.22 -5.66 -6.32
CA LYS A 29 8.03 -6.40 -5.07
C LYS A 29 7.25 -7.69 -5.28
N TYR A 30 6.27 -7.66 -6.19
CA TYR A 30 5.40 -8.79 -6.49
C TYR A 30 5.75 -9.49 -7.82
N VAL A 31 6.89 -9.16 -8.45
CA VAL A 31 7.32 -9.74 -9.73
C VAL A 31 7.48 -11.27 -9.66
N ASP A 32 7.93 -11.77 -8.50
CA ASP A 32 8.11 -13.20 -8.23
C ASP A 32 6.81 -13.90 -7.79
N VAL A 33 5.73 -13.14 -7.58
CA VAL A 33 4.44 -13.69 -7.14
C VAL A 33 3.63 -14.02 -8.38
N ALA A 34 3.58 -15.29 -8.76
CA ALA A 34 2.75 -15.75 -9.87
C ALA A 34 1.44 -16.36 -9.37
N CYS A 35 0.35 -16.09 -10.09
CA CYS A 35 -0.89 -16.81 -9.88
C CYS A 35 -0.69 -18.29 -10.20
N PRO A 36 -1.03 -19.23 -9.30
CA PRO A 36 -0.87 -20.66 -9.57
C PRO A 36 -1.81 -21.18 -10.67
N VAL A 37 -2.84 -20.41 -11.03
CA VAL A 37 -3.83 -20.76 -12.06
C VAL A 37 -3.43 -20.23 -13.43
N HIS A 38 -3.01 -18.96 -13.51
CA HIS A 38 -2.76 -18.27 -14.79
C HIS A 38 -1.27 -18.01 -15.08
N GLY A 39 -0.40 -18.16 -14.07
CA GLY A 39 1.05 -18.00 -14.19
C GLY A 39 1.56 -16.55 -14.26
N GLY A 40 0.68 -15.54 -14.15
CA GLY A 40 1.05 -14.13 -14.22
C GLY A 40 1.08 -13.43 -12.84
N PRO A 41 1.88 -12.36 -12.69
CA PRO A 41 1.91 -11.55 -11.49
C PRO A 41 0.69 -10.62 -11.35
N PRO A 42 0.47 -10.04 -10.16
CA PRO A 42 -0.51 -8.97 -9.99
C PRO A 42 -0.07 -7.74 -10.79
N THR A 43 -1.04 -6.97 -11.27
CA THR A 43 -0.80 -5.73 -12.01
C THR A 43 -1.28 -4.53 -11.19
N PHE A 44 -0.55 -3.43 -11.24
CA PHE A 44 -0.87 -2.21 -10.49
C PHE A 44 -1.11 -1.06 -11.47
N GLU A 45 -2.13 -0.26 -11.23
CA GLU A 45 -2.47 0.90 -12.06
C GLU A 45 -2.70 2.14 -11.21
N LEU A 46 -2.37 3.31 -11.74
CA LEU A 46 -2.72 4.58 -11.09
C LEU A 46 -4.13 5.00 -11.52
N ALA A 47 -5.00 5.22 -10.56
CA ALA A 47 -6.28 5.85 -10.83
C ALA A 47 -6.14 7.37 -10.97
N PRO A 48 -7.13 8.04 -11.62
CA PRO A 48 -7.08 9.49 -11.87
C PRO A 48 -7.07 10.36 -10.61
N ASP A 49 -7.49 9.80 -9.48
CA ASP A 49 -7.47 10.41 -8.16
C ASP A 49 -6.11 10.25 -7.44
N GLY A 50 -5.14 9.61 -8.09
CA GLY A 50 -3.83 9.32 -7.53
C GLY A 50 -3.83 8.12 -6.58
N SER A 51 -4.87 7.29 -6.57
CA SER A 51 -4.86 6.03 -5.81
C SER A 51 -4.23 4.88 -6.61
N VAL A 52 -3.65 3.89 -5.93
CA VAL A 52 -3.18 2.65 -6.57
C VAL A 52 -4.34 1.66 -6.66
N VAL A 53 -4.60 1.17 -7.87
CA VAL A 53 -5.54 0.09 -8.13
C VAL A 53 -4.75 -1.20 -8.34
N GLU A 54 -4.93 -2.15 -7.44
CA GLU A 54 -4.36 -3.48 -7.54
C GLU A 54 -5.31 -4.39 -8.34
N ARG A 55 -4.82 -5.01 -9.42
CA ARG A 55 -5.58 -5.94 -10.25
C ARG A 55 -5.02 -7.34 -10.18
N PHE A 56 -5.91 -8.26 -9.84
CA PHE A 56 -5.63 -9.68 -9.70
C PHE A 56 -6.45 -10.47 -10.71
N CYS A 57 -5.85 -11.48 -11.35
CA CYS A 57 -6.56 -12.32 -12.29
C CYS A 57 -7.64 -13.21 -11.64
N CYS A 58 -7.49 -13.54 -10.35
CA CYS A 58 -8.44 -14.34 -9.57
C CYS A 58 -8.21 -14.18 -8.06
N GLU A 59 -9.17 -14.69 -7.28
CA GLU A 59 -9.16 -14.64 -5.81
C GLU A 59 -7.94 -15.34 -5.20
N THR A 60 -7.43 -16.41 -5.82
CA THR A 60 -6.24 -17.11 -5.33
C THR A 60 -5.02 -16.20 -5.30
N LEU A 61 -4.82 -15.38 -6.35
CA LEU A 61 -3.71 -14.44 -6.40
C LEU A 61 -3.88 -13.32 -5.36
N LEU A 62 -5.10 -12.82 -5.21
CA LEU A 62 -5.45 -11.84 -4.16
C LEU A 62 -5.10 -12.38 -2.77
N SER A 63 -5.45 -13.64 -2.45
CA SER A 63 -5.15 -14.25 -1.16
C SER A 63 -3.65 -14.30 -0.89
N ILE A 64 -2.84 -14.72 -1.88
CA ILE A 64 -1.38 -14.79 -1.74
C ILE A 64 -0.81 -13.40 -1.45
N VAL A 65 -1.22 -12.39 -2.22
CA VAL A 65 -0.71 -11.02 -2.04
C VAL A 65 -1.12 -10.45 -0.68
N ARG A 66 -2.35 -10.72 -0.21
CA ARG A 66 -2.78 -10.33 1.13
C ARG A 66 -1.94 -10.99 2.23
N GLU A 67 -1.63 -12.29 2.10
CA GLU A 67 -0.77 -12.98 3.06
C GLU A 67 0.64 -12.36 3.10
N LEU A 68 1.18 -11.99 1.94
CA LEU A 68 2.48 -11.32 1.83
C LEU A 68 2.47 -9.92 2.45
N GLN A 69 1.42 -9.12 2.21
CA GLN A 69 1.24 -7.80 2.83
C GLN A 69 1.20 -7.92 4.36
N VAL A 70 0.45 -8.90 4.89
CA VAL A 70 0.41 -9.19 6.33
C VAL A 70 1.78 -9.60 6.85
N ALA A 71 2.50 -10.48 6.16
CA ALA A 71 3.84 -10.93 6.54
C ALA A 71 4.87 -9.79 6.51
N ALA A 72 4.72 -8.84 5.60
CA ALA A 72 5.56 -7.65 5.50
C ALA A 72 5.23 -6.57 6.55
N GLY A 73 4.16 -6.76 7.34
CA GLY A 73 3.70 -5.77 8.33
C GLY A 73 2.93 -4.60 7.71
N GLU A 74 2.69 -4.63 6.39
CA GLU A 74 1.72 -3.79 5.67
C GLU A 74 0.32 -4.35 5.94
N ARG A 75 -0.09 -4.34 7.21
CA ARG A 75 -1.47 -4.68 7.55
C ARG A 75 -2.34 -3.66 6.80
N PRO A 76 -3.27 -4.07 5.91
CA PRO A 76 -4.20 -3.13 5.33
C PRO A 76 -4.85 -2.42 6.51
N ALA A 77 -4.87 -1.08 6.48
CA ALA A 77 -5.54 -0.32 7.52
C ALA A 77 -6.90 -1.00 7.73
N PRO A 78 -7.29 -1.33 8.98
CA PRO A 78 -8.67 -1.77 9.20
C PRO A 78 -9.52 -0.73 8.45
N ALA A 79 -10.42 -1.21 7.58
CA ALA A 79 -11.41 -0.33 6.97
C ALA A 79 -11.88 0.57 8.11
N ARG A 80 -11.68 1.88 7.97
CA ARG A 80 -12.16 2.81 8.99
C ARG A 80 -13.66 2.55 9.03
N ASP A 81 -14.10 1.73 9.98
CA ASP A 81 -15.40 1.85 10.56
C ASP A 81 -15.38 3.27 11.13
N ASP A 82 -15.85 4.20 10.31
CA ASP A 82 -16.32 5.51 10.71
C ASP A 82 -17.58 5.21 11.57
N ASP A 83 -17.35 4.66 12.76
CA ASP A 83 -18.40 4.44 13.75
C ASP A 83 -18.40 5.71 14.60
N GLU A 84 -19.22 6.65 14.15
CA GLU A 84 -19.77 7.70 14.97
C GLU A 84 -20.47 7.08 16.20
N GLU A 85 -19.75 6.90 17.32
CA GLU A 85 -20.35 6.90 18.66
C GLU A 85 -19.59 7.95 19.48
N GLY A 86 -20.17 9.09 19.83
CA GLY A 86 -21.43 9.17 20.57
C GLY A 86 -21.05 9.57 22.00
N ALA A 87 -21.25 10.86 22.29
CA ALA A 87 -21.16 11.57 23.56
C ALA A 87 -20.92 10.78 24.87
N ASP A 88 -20.01 11.30 25.70
CA ASP A 88 -20.21 11.36 27.16
C ASP A 88 -20.30 12.85 27.58
#